data_AF-A0A7X5JDD2-F1
#
_entry.id   AF-A0A7X5JDD2-F1
#
_cell.length_a   1.000
_cell.length_b   1.000
_cell.length_c   1.000
_cell.angle_alpha   90.00
_cell.angle_beta   90.00
_cell.angle_gamma   90.00
#
_symmetry.space_group_name_H-M   'P 1'
#
loop_
_entity.id
_entity.type
_entity.pdbx_description
1 polymer ?
#
loop_
_entity_poly.entity_id
_entity_poly.type
_entity_poly.pdbx_seq_one_letter_code
_entity_poly.pdbx_strand_id
1 'polypeptide(L)'
;MNKEKTGSNSTLHKANKAKKDEFYTQLIDIEKELKYYKSQFKDKIVYCNCDDPFESNFFKYFATNFNELGLKRLIATSYKPSPIANTQLELFGESKTIKQSKGRPKATANKFIINEVSDLDGDGAFDIRDIAEQLKANKNNEWSPIKGDGDFRSEESIELLKQADIVVTNPPFSLFREYLAQLVEYNKNFLIIGNTNAVTYKEVFKLIKDNKFRTGYTNFNVGMFFEVPDDWEKYHHVDKNGKKIARVSTSCWFTNLEVEKHKQDIVLYKKYSTGDYPKYDNYKAIEVSKVAEIPMDYKKVMGVPITFIDKYNPNQFEIVARADANIANENNKYHIGGFSDKGGAPMVNGKFIYKRILIKNKKPIK
;
A
#
# COMPACT_ATOMS: atom_id res chain seq x y z
N MET A 1 11.28 -52.59 11.26
CA MET A 1 10.58 -51.93 10.13
C MET A 1 10.23 -50.51 10.55
N ASN A 2 10.99 -49.55 10.02
CA ASN A 2 10.83 -48.12 10.26
C ASN A 2 9.52 -47.61 9.64
N LYS A 3 8.75 -46.81 10.39
CA LYS A 3 7.68 -45.96 9.87
C LYS A 3 8.25 -44.58 9.61
N GLU A 4 8.50 -44.26 8.34
CA GLU A 4 8.65 -42.87 7.90
C GLU A 4 7.26 -42.27 7.67
N LYS A 5 6.95 -41.19 8.42
CA LYS A 5 5.90 -40.23 8.09
C LYS A 5 6.58 -39.00 7.51
N THR A 6 6.34 -38.69 6.24
CA THR A 6 6.77 -37.43 5.63
C THR A 6 5.62 -36.73 4.91
N GLY A 7 5.24 -35.59 5.50
CA GLY A 7 4.92 -34.31 4.85
C GLY A 7 3.99 -34.26 3.63
N SER A 8 2.76 -33.79 3.84
CA SER A 8 2.07 -32.92 2.87
C SER A 8 0.86 -32.28 3.55
N ASN A 9 0.98 -31.02 3.98
CA ASN A 9 -0.16 -30.16 4.37
C ASN A 9 0.23 -28.68 4.53
N SER A 10 1.52 -28.34 4.62
CA SER A 10 1.95 -26.94 4.74
C SER A 10 1.69 -26.11 3.47
N THR A 11 1.77 -26.72 2.28
CA THR A 11 1.58 -26.04 0.98
C THR A 11 0.09 -25.77 0.69
N LEU A 12 -0.80 -26.69 1.05
CA LEU A 12 -2.26 -26.54 0.91
C LEU A 12 -2.82 -25.48 1.88
N HIS A 13 -2.32 -25.42 3.12
CA HIS A 13 -2.69 -24.35 4.05
C HIS A 13 -2.18 -22.98 3.61
N LYS A 14 -1.03 -22.89 2.93
CA LYS A 14 -0.53 -21.65 2.32
C LYS A 14 -1.41 -21.20 1.15
N ALA A 15 -1.78 -22.10 0.24
CA ALA A 15 -2.64 -21.78 -0.90
C ALA A 15 -4.06 -21.34 -0.48
N ASN A 16 -4.67 -22.02 0.51
CA ASN A 16 -5.96 -21.62 1.07
C ASN A 16 -5.92 -20.28 1.84
N LYS A 17 -4.74 -19.88 2.34
CA LYS A 17 -4.54 -18.58 2.99
C LYS A 17 -4.31 -17.48 1.94
N ALA A 18 -3.60 -17.78 0.85
CA ALA A 18 -3.38 -16.85 -0.26
C ALA A 18 -4.70 -16.46 -0.96
N LYS A 19 -5.61 -17.42 -1.20
CA LYS A 19 -6.96 -17.14 -1.76
C LYS A 19 -7.82 -16.18 -0.92
N LYS A 20 -7.54 -16.05 0.38
CA LYS A 20 -8.28 -15.14 1.28
C LYS A 20 -7.72 -13.72 1.32
N ASP A 21 -6.58 -13.48 0.68
CA ASP A 21 -5.94 -12.17 0.58
C ASP A 21 -6.14 -11.53 -0.81
N GLU A 22 -6.95 -12.13 -1.69
CA GLU A 22 -7.29 -11.59 -3.01
C GLU A 22 -8.29 -10.44 -2.89
N PHE A 23 -7.77 -9.22 -2.84
CA PHE A 23 -8.55 -7.98 -2.79
C PHE A 23 -8.30 -7.15 -4.07
N TYR A 24 -9.20 -7.24 -5.03
CA TYR A 24 -9.10 -6.47 -6.26
C TYR A 24 -9.57 -5.04 -6.02
N THR A 25 -8.66 -4.08 -6.21
CA THR A 25 -8.94 -2.67 -5.99
C THR A 25 -9.77 -2.13 -7.15
N GLN A 26 -10.84 -1.42 -6.86
CA GLN A 26 -11.71 -0.83 -7.90
C GLN A 26 -11.01 0.33 -8.61
N LEU A 27 -11.22 0.44 -9.92
CA LEU A 27 -10.68 1.54 -10.74
C LEU A 27 -11.09 2.92 -10.20
N ILE A 28 -12.35 3.08 -9.79
CA ILE A 28 -12.85 4.35 -9.24
C ILE A 28 -12.09 4.79 -7.98
N ASP A 29 -11.64 3.85 -7.14
CA ASP A 29 -10.89 4.17 -5.93
C ASP A 29 -9.43 4.52 -6.25
N ILE A 30 -8.85 3.91 -7.29
CA ILE A 30 -7.56 4.27 -7.86
C ILE A 30 -7.62 5.69 -8.44
N GLU A 31 -8.58 6.00 -9.31
CA GLU A 31 -8.74 7.32 -9.93
C GLU A 31 -8.92 8.44 -8.90
N LYS A 32 -9.74 8.20 -7.86
CA LYS A 32 -9.97 9.16 -6.77
C LYS A 32 -8.70 9.52 -6.01
N GLU A 33 -7.78 8.57 -5.86
CA GLU A 33 -6.50 8.79 -5.19
C GLU A 33 -5.47 9.38 -6.16
N LEU A 34 -5.26 8.76 -7.31
CA LEU A 34 -4.16 9.07 -8.23
C LEU A 34 -4.29 10.46 -8.89
N LYS A 35 -5.51 11.02 -8.98
CA LYS A 35 -5.73 12.37 -9.53
C LYS A 35 -4.90 13.47 -8.83
N TYR A 36 -4.48 13.26 -7.59
CA TYR A 36 -3.69 14.23 -6.84
C TYR A 36 -2.18 14.13 -7.05
N TYR A 37 -1.71 13.10 -7.77
CA TYR A 37 -0.27 12.82 -7.96
C TYR A 37 0.18 12.97 -9.42
N LYS A 38 -0.70 13.38 -10.35
CA LYS A 38 -0.42 13.44 -11.80
C LYS A 38 0.92 14.10 -12.12
N SER A 39 1.22 15.26 -11.53
CA SER A 39 2.48 15.99 -11.77
C SER A 39 3.74 15.25 -11.31
N GLN A 40 3.60 14.30 -10.37
CA GLN A 40 4.71 13.52 -9.81
C GLN A 40 5.03 12.28 -10.67
N PHE A 41 4.19 11.93 -11.65
CA PHE A 41 4.39 10.80 -12.56
C PHE A 41 5.09 11.17 -13.87
N LYS A 42 5.17 12.45 -14.21
CA LYS A 42 5.81 12.90 -15.45
C LYS A 42 7.27 12.46 -15.54
N ASP A 43 7.64 11.92 -16.69
CA ASP A 43 8.96 11.37 -17.03
C ASP A 43 9.40 10.22 -16.10
N LYS A 44 8.46 9.55 -15.42
CA LYS A 44 8.74 8.43 -14.51
C LYS A 44 8.48 7.07 -15.12
N ILE A 45 9.21 6.09 -14.59
CA ILE A 45 8.96 4.67 -14.78
C ILE A 45 8.10 4.16 -13.63
N VAL A 46 6.89 3.72 -13.92
CA VAL A 46 5.95 3.17 -12.92
C VAL A 46 5.98 1.65 -12.97
N TYR A 47 6.01 1.01 -11.81
CA TYR A 47 5.89 -0.45 -11.67
C TYR A 47 4.66 -0.84 -10.86
N CYS A 48 3.78 -1.61 -11.50
CA CYS A 48 2.60 -2.21 -10.92
C CYS A 48 2.81 -3.72 -10.80
N ASN A 49 3.39 -4.20 -9.69
CA ASN A 49 3.40 -5.63 -9.43
C ASN A 49 1.96 -6.09 -9.14
N CYS A 50 1.50 -7.18 -9.74
CA CYS A 50 0.16 -7.71 -9.54
C CYS A 50 0.09 -9.21 -9.84
N ASP A 51 -1.02 -9.85 -9.48
CA ASP A 51 -1.23 -11.26 -9.81
C ASP A 51 -1.53 -11.45 -11.30
N ASP A 52 -2.26 -10.51 -11.90
CA ASP A 52 -2.54 -10.48 -13.34
C ASP A 52 -2.69 -9.04 -13.87
N PRO A 53 -1.82 -8.57 -14.78
CA PRO A 53 -1.92 -7.25 -15.38
C PRO A 53 -3.22 -6.98 -16.14
N PHE A 54 -3.85 -7.98 -16.74
CA PHE A 54 -5.12 -7.78 -17.45
C PHE A 54 -6.32 -7.61 -16.52
N GLU A 55 -6.24 -8.12 -15.28
CA GLU A 55 -7.25 -7.91 -14.25
C GLU A 55 -6.92 -6.71 -13.34
N SER A 56 -5.65 -6.29 -13.30
CA SER A 56 -5.16 -5.21 -12.46
C SER A 56 -5.67 -3.85 -12.92
N ASN A 57 -6.60 -3.27 -12.16
CA ASN A 57 -7.06 -1.89 -12.38
C ASN A 57 -5.95 -0.85 -12.23
N PHE A 58 -4.85 -1.17 -11.53
CA PHE A 58 -3.65 -0.32 -11.50
C PHE A 58 -2.98 -0.26 -12.87
N PHE A 59 -2.73 -1.41 -13.48
CA PHE A 59 -2.14 -1.49 -14.81
C PHE A 59 -3.05 -0.81 -15.84
N LYS A 60 -4.36 -1.10 -15.81
CA LYS A 60 -5.36 -0.45 -16.67
C LYS A 60 -5.31 1.08 -16.56
N TYR A 61 -5.32 1.61 -15.34
CA TYR A 61 -5.25 3.06 -15.12
C TYR A 61 -3.99 3.66 -15.76
N PHE A 62 -2.80 3.13 -15.46
CA PHE A 62 -1.56 3.72 -15.97
C PHE A 62 -1.37 3.53 -17.47
N ALA A 63 -1.83 2.42 -18.03
CA ALA A 63 -1.71 2.18 -19.46
C ALA A 63 -2.65 3.08 -20.27
N THR A 64 -3.91 3.22 -19.85
CA THR A 64 -4.88 4.13 -20.50
C THR A 64 -4.51 5.61 -20.33
N ASN A 65 -3.86 5.96 -19.22
CA ASN A 65 -3.44 7.34 -18.93
C ASN A 65 -1.95 7.58 -19.24
N PHE A 66 -1.27 6.68 -19.98
CA PHE A 66 0.18 6.71 -20.16
C PHE A 66 0.68 8.07 -20.71
N ASN A 67 0.05 8.52 -21.80
CA ASN A 67 0.38 9.78 -22.47
C ASN A 67 -0.05 11.01 -21.63
N GLU A 68 -1.23 10.98 -21.01
CA GLU A 68 -1.73 12.08 -20.18
C GLU A 68 -0.83 12.32 -18.95
N LEU A 69 -0.34 11.24 -18.34
CA LEU A 69 0.59 11.30 -17.21
C LEU A 69 2.02 11.63 -17.64
N GLY A 70 2.33 11.58 -18.94
CA GLY A 70 3.67 11.74 -19.48
C GLY A 70 4.64 10.68 -18.94
N LEU A 71 4.18 9.42 -18.84
CA LEU A 71 5.03 8.33 -18.36
C LEU A 71 6.18 8.06 -19.32
N LYS A 72 7.35 7.71 -18.77
CA LYS A 72 8.48 7.23 -19.55
C LYS A 72 8.33 5.74 -19.90
N ARG A 73 7.78 4.97 -18.94
CA ARG A 73 7.58 3.52 -19.07
C ARG A 73 6.60 3.04 -17.99
N LEU A 74 5.81 2.04 -18.34
CA LEU A 74 5.01 1.27 -17.39
C LEU A 74 5.49 -0.18 -17.40
N ILE A 75 5.73 -0.72 -16.21
CA ILE A 75 6.15 -2.10 -15.98
C ILE A 75 5.05 -2.79 -15.18
N ALA A 76 4.74 -4.03 -15.52
CA ALA A 76 3.93 -4.92 -14.68
C ALA A 76 4.44 -6.36 -14.75
N THR A 77 4.16 -7.13 -13.70
CA THR A 77 4.40 -8.57 -13.64
C THR A 77 3.10 -9.28 -13.30
N SER A 78 3.00 -10.57 -13.64
CA SER A 78 1.96 -11.47 -13.15
C SER A 78 2.53 -12.49 -12.16
N TYR A 79 1.70 -13.04 -11.29
CA TYR A 79 2.05 -14.11 -10.36
C TYR A 79 1.45 -15.45 -10.80
N LYS A 80 2.17 -16.56 -10.58
CA LYS A 80 1.69 -17.91 -10.90
C LYS A 80 1.01 -18.56 -9.67
N PRO A 81 -0.16 -19.22 -9.81
CA PRO A 81 -0.88 -19.51 -11.05
C PRO A 81 -1.96 -18.47 -11.34
N SER A 82 -1.72 -17.52 -12.25
CA SER A 82 -2.82 -16.76 -12.83
C SER A 82 -3.72 -17.71 -13.64
N PRO A 83 -5.04 -17.76 -13.37
CA PRO A 83 -5.98 -18.54 -14.16
C PRO A 83 -6.16 -17.99 -15.59
N ILE A 84 -5.79 -16.72 -15.82
CA ILE A 84 -6.18 -15.93 -16.99
C ILE A 84 -4.99 -15.46 -17.85
N ALA A 85 -3.81 -15.26 -17.24
CA ALA A 85 -2.63 -14.70 -17.90
C ALA A 85 -2.16 -15.49 -19.13
N ASN A 86 -2.61 -16.74 -19.29
CA ASN A 86 -2.34 -17.58 -20.46
C ASN A 86 -3.60 -17.94 -21.29
N THR A 87 -4.82 -17.63 -20.83
CA THR A 87 -6.09 -17.99 -21.50
C THR A 87 -6.77 -16.81 -22.17
N GLN A 88 -6.58 -15.56 -21.73
CA GLN A 88 -7.14 -14.39 -22.43
C GLN A 88 -6.56 -14.21 -23.85
N LEU A 89 -5.37 -14.75 -24.13
CA LEU A 89 -4.82 -14.79 -25.49
C LEU A 89 -5.68 -15.64 -26.46
N GLU A 90 -6.33 -16.69 -25.96
CA GLU A 90 -7.24 -17.54 -26.75
C GLU A 90 -8.61 -16.87 -26.98
N LEU A 91 -9.04 -16.00 -26.07
CA LEU A 91 -10.33 -15.29 -26.13
C LEU A 91 -10.34 -14.10 -27.10
N PHE A 92 -9.19 -13.46 -27.34
CA PHE A 92 -9.06 -12.30 -28.25
C PHE A 92 -8.46 -12.66 -29.62
N GLY A 93 -8.66 -13.89 -30.10
CA GLY A 93 -8.12 -14.32 -31.39
C GLY A 93 -8.90 -15.47 -32.02
N GLU A 94 -9.88 -15.15 -32.86
CA GLU A 94 -10.27 -16.07 -33.93
C GLU A 94 -9.23 -15.99 -35.06
N SER A 95 -8.21 -16.85 -35.04
CA SER A 95 -7.68 -17.44 -36.30
C SER A 95 -6.72 -18.61 -36.08
N LYS A 96 -7.20 -19.78 -36.52
CA LYS A 96 -6.50 -20.87 -37.23
C LYS A 96 -4.97 -21.03 -37.05
N THR A 97 -4.62 -22.22 -36.57
CA THR A 97 -3.35 -22.96 -36.80
C THR A 97 -2.08 -22.37 -36.17
N ILE A 98 -1.98 -22.44 -34.84
CA ILE A 98 -0.68 -22.59 -34.18
C ILE A 98 -0.31 -24.08 -34.25
N LYS A 99 0.81 -24.42 -34.90
CA LYS A 99 1.37 -25.78 -34.87
C LYS A 99 1.58 -26.17 -33.39
N GLN A 100 0.90 -27.23 -32.95
CA GLN A 100 1.06 -27.79 -31.61
C GLN A 100 2.54 -28.14 -31.35
N SER A 101 3.23 -27.33 -30.56
CA SER A 101 4.48 -27.78 -29.94
C SER A 101 4.12 -28.89 -28.94
N LYS A 102 4.66 -30.09 -29.15
CA LYS A 102 4.49 -31.21 -28.21
C LYS A 102 5.10 -30.84 -26.85
N GLY A 103 4.25 -30.51 -25.88
CA GLY A 103 4.60 -30.22 -24.50
C GLY A 103 3.60 -29.25 -23.89
N ARG A 104 3.05 -29.56 -22.70
CA ARG A 104 2.17 -28.64 -21.96
C ARG A 104 2.95 -27.33 -21.75
N PRO A 105 2.45 -26.14 -22.16
CA PRO A 105 3.13 -24.88 -21.88
C PRO A 105 3.43 -24.82 -20.38
N LYS A 106 4.70 -24.64 -19.99
CA LYS A 106 5.01 -24.36 -18.60
C LYS A 106 4.35 -23.03 -18.30
N ALA A 107 3.28 -23.02 -17.51
CA ALA A 107 2.68 -21.79 -17.03
C ALA A 107 3.77 -21.02 -16.28
N THR A 108 4.34 -19.99 -16.89
CA THR A 108 5.29 -19.08 -16.27
C THR A 108 4.57 -17.77 -16.00
N ALA A 109 5.05 -17.01 -15.04
CA ALA A 109 4.64 -15.61 -14.92
C ALA A 109 5.09 -14.84 -16.18
N ASN A 110 4.49 -13.67 -16.41
CA ASN A 110 4.80 -12.79 -17.51
C ASN A 110 5.25 -11.43 -16.98
N LYS A 111 6.09 -10.74 -17.76
CA LYS A 111 6.35 -9.32 -17.62
C LYS A 111 5.72 -8.55 -18.77
N PHE A 112 5.32 -7.33 -18.47
CA PHE A 112 4.73 -6.37 -19.40
C PHE A 112 5.53 -5.08 -19.29
N ILE A 113 6.01 -4.58 -20.42
CA ILE A 113 6.71 -3.30 -20.50
C ILE A 113 6.06 -2.49 -21.61
N ILE A 114 5.49 -1.36 -21.23
CA ILE A 114 4.94 -0.35 -22.15
C ILE A 114 5.91 0.82 -22.18
N ASN A 115 6.48 1.10 -23.35
CA ASN A 115 7.33 2.27 -23.59
C ASN A 115 6.60 3.33 -24.42
N GLU A 116 5.63 2.93 -25.24
CA GLU A 116 4.85 3.83 -26.07
C GLU A 116 3.40 3.38 -26.14
N VAL A 117 2.53 4.35 -26.38
CA VAL A 117 1.10 4.16 -26.53
C VAL A 117 0.63 5.00 -27.71
N SER A 118 0.16 4.32 -28.76
CA SER A 118 -0.52 4.94 -29.92
C SER A 118 -1.96 4.46 -30.04
N ASP A 119 -2.86 5.31 -30.49
CA ASP A 119 -4.19 4.86 -30.94
C ASP A 119 -4.03 4.04 -32.24
N LEU A 120 -4.39 2.75 -32.22
CA LEU A 120 -4.22 1.86 -33.37
C LEU A 120 -5.47 1.72 -34.22
N ASP A 121 -6.65 1.81 -33.62
CA ASP A 121 -7.94 1.66 -34.31
C ASP A 121 -8.51 3.00 -34.80
N GLY A 122 -7.93 4.11 -34.34
CA GLY A 122 -8.27 5.47 -34.75
C GLY A 122 -9.54 6.00 -34.10
N ASP A 123 -10.01 5.41 -33.00
CA ASP A 123 -11.23 5.81 -32.30
C ASP A 123 -11.02 7.01 -31.35
N GLY A 124 -9.77 7.42 -31.15
CA GLY A 124 -9.35 8.53 -30.28
C GLY A 124 -9.15 8.15 -28.81
N ALA A 125 -9.28 6.88 -28.43
CA ALA A 125 -9.16 6.37 -27.07
C ALA A 125 -8.28 5.11 -27.01
N PHE A 126 -7.11 5.22 -26.37
CA PHE A 126 -6.29 4.02 -26.13
C PHE A 126 -6.92 3.12 -25.06
N ASP A 127 -7.45 1.97 -25.48
CA ASP A 127 -8.13 1.00 -24.60
C ASP A 127 -7.31 -0.28 -24.34
N ILE A 128 -7.87 -1.23 -23.59
CA ILE A 128 -7.15 -2.47 -23.23
C ILE A 128 -6.93 -3.42 -24.41
N ARG A 129 -7.73 -3.29 -25.47
CA ARG A 129 -7.58 -4.05 -26.72
C ARG A 129 -6.40 -3.50 -27.50
N ASP A 130 -6.24 -2.18 -27.59
CA ASP A 130 -5.05 -1.57 -28.20
C ASP A 130 -3.76 -1.98 -27.47
N ILE A 131 -3.80 -2.04 -26.13
CA ILE A 131 -2.69 -2.57 -25.33
C ILE A 131 -2.36 -4.00 -25.77
N ALA A 132 -3.36 -4.87 -25.84
CA ALA A 132 -3.18 -6.27 -26.21
C ALA A 132 -2.64 -6.41 -27.64
N GLU A 133 -3.13 -5.61 -28.59
CA GLU A 133 -2.67 -5.62 -29.98
C GLU A 133 -1.24 -5.09 -30.14
N GLN A 134 -0.89 -4.00 -29.45
CA GLN A 134 0.49 -3.48 -29.45
C GLN A 134 1.48 -4.44 -28.82
N LEU A 135 1.08 -5.09 -27.72
CA LEU A 135 1.89 -6.13 -27.08
C LEU A 135 2.07 -7.34 -28.01
N LYS A 136 1.04 -7.73 -28.78
CA LYS A 136 1.15 -8.81 -29.78
C LYS A 136 2.04 -8.41 -30.96
N ALA A 137 1.96 -7.17 -31.42
CA ALA A 137 2.76 -6.66 -32.53
C ALA A 137 4.25 -6.50 -32.17
N ASN A 138 4.62 -6.57 -30.88
CA ASN A 138 6.01 -6.50 -30.39
C ASN A 138 6.81 -5.37 -31.03
N LYS A 139 6.24 -4.16 -31.07
CA LYS A 139 6.93 -2.94 -31.53
C LYS A 139 7.87 -2.45 -30.42
N ASN A 140 7.55 -1.35 -29.75
CA ASN A 140 8.35 -0.86 -28.63
C ASN A 140 7.85 -1.35 -27.26
N ASN A 141 6.81 -2.20 -27.23
CA ASN A 141 6.26 -2.80 -26.02
C ASN A 141 6.63 -4.28 -25.94
N GLU A 142 6.82 -4.81 -24.74
CA GLU A 142 7.22 -6.19 -24.49
C GLU A 142 6.16 -6.93 -23.66
N TRP A 143 5.74 -8.09 -24.16
CA TRP A 143 5.07 -9.12 -23.38
C TRP A 143 5.84 -10.43 -23.52
N SER A 144 6.47 -10.88 -22.45
CA SER A 144 7.26 -12.11 -22.47
C SER A 144 7.20 -12.87 -21.15
N PRO A 145 7.37 -14.21 -21.19
CA PRO A 145 7.44 -15.02 -19.99
C PRO A 145 8.72 -14.73 -19.19
N ILE A 146 8.60 -14.74 -17.87
CA ILE A 146 9.74 -14.74 -16.94
C ILE A 146 10.00 -16.17 -16.44
N LYS A 147 11.22 -16.47 -16.02
CA LYS A 147 11.59 -17.82 -15.57
C LYS A 147 10.95 -18.17 -14.23
N GLY A 148 10.81 -17.19 -13.35
CA GLY A 148 10.23 -17.30 -12.03
C GLY A 148 8.70 -17.37 -11.99
N ASP A 149 8.17 -17.34 -10.78
CA ASP A 149 6.74 -17.36 -10.48
C ASP A 149 6.12 -15.96 -10.38
N GLY A 150 6.93 -14.90 -10.49
CA GLY A 150 6.49 -13.51 -10.37
C GLY A 150 6.42 -12.99 -8.93
N ASP A 151 6.90 -13.75 -7.93
CA ASP A 151 7.04 -13.25 -6.57
C ASP A 151 7.93 -12.01 -6.58
N PHE A 152 7.56 -10.94 -5.84
CA PHE A 152 8.34 -9.71 -5.77
C PHE A 152 9.77 -9.90 -5.23
N ARG A 153 10.03 -11.03 -4.57
CA ARG A 153 11.36 -11.45 -4.07
C ARG A 153 12.23 -12.09 -5.15
N SER A 154 11.64 -12.52 -6.27
CA SER A 154 12.40 -13.16 -7.36
C SER A 154 13.40 -12.19 -7.96
N GLU A 155 14.55 -12.71 -8.40
CA GLU A 155 15.62 -11.91 -9.01
C GLU A 155 15.10 -11.10 -10.21
N GLU A 156 14.30 -11.72 -11.07
CA GLU A 156 13.68 -11.05 -12.22
C GLU A 156 12.75 -9.90 -11.80
N SER A 157 11.93 -10.08 -10.76
CA SER A 157 11.07 -9.00 -10.25
C SER A 157 11.87 -7.87 -9.60
N ILE A 158 12.99 -8.20 -8.95
CA ILE A 158 13.92 -7.21 -8.38
C ILE A 158 14.62 -6.42 -9.49
N GLU A 159 15.03 -7.05 -10.59
CA GLU A 159 15.62 -6.35 -11.74
C GLU A 159 14.62 -5.40 -12.42
N LEU A 160 13.33 -5.76 -12.46
CA LEU A 160 12.27 -4.87 -12.90
C LEU A 160 12.03 -3.72 -11.90
N LEU A 161 12.01 -4.02 -10.60
CA LEU A 161 11.91 -3.01 -9.54
C LEU A 161 13.04 -1.99 -9.62
N LYS A 162 14.29 -2.43 -9.84
CA LYS A 162 15.47 -1.57 -9.95
C LYS A 162 15.31 -0.52 -11.05
N GLN A 163 14.65 -0.85 -12.16
CA GLN A 163 14.37 0.06 -13.26
C GLN A 163 13.28 1.10 -12.94
N ALA A 164 12.38 0.82 -12.00
CA ALA A 164 11.25 1.67 -11.69
C ALA A 164 11.64 2.88 -10.81
N ASP A 165 10.96 4.00 -11.01
CA ASP A 165 11.05 5.17 -10.11
C ASP A 165 9.99 5.08 -9.01
N ILE A 166 8.77 4.67 -9.39
CA ILE A 166 7.59 4.67 -8.52
C ILE A 166 6.90 3.30 -8.58
N VAL A 167 6.57 2.74 -7.42
CA VAL A 167 5.75 1.53 -7.30
C VAL A 167 4.32 1.89 -6.90
N VAL A 168 3.32 1.42 -7.65
CA VAL A 168 1.91 1.69 -7.35
C VAL A 168 1.10 0.40 -7.41
N THR A 169 0.61 -0.08 -6.26
CA THR A 169 -0.06 -1.40 -6.18
C THR A 169 -0.85 -1.61 -4.87
N ASN A 170 -1.61 -2.71 -4.80
CA ASN A 170 -2.19 -3.28 -3.60
C ASN A 170 -1.44 -4.57 -3.21
N PRO A 171 -0.34 -4.50 -2.42
CA PRO A 171 0.38 -5.71 -2.00
C PRO A 171 -0.45 -6.57 -1.03
N PRO A 172 -0.21 -7.89 -0.98
CA PRO A 172 -0.82 -8.74 0.03
C PRO A 172 -0.53 -8.22 1.44
N PHE A 173 -1.58 -8.03 2.26
CA PHE A 173 -1.41 -7.42 3.58
C PHE A 173 -0.51 -8.25 4.51
N SER A 174 -0.51 -9.56 4.32
CA SER A 174 0.38 -10.49 5.04
C SER A 174 1.86 -10.28 4.72
N LEU A 175 2.19 -9.70 3.57
CA LEU A 175 3.56 -9.44 3.09
C LEU A 175 3.95 -7.96 3.11
N PHE A 176 3.05 -7.06 3.53
CA PHE A 176 3.22 -5.60 3.49
C PHE A 176 4.55 -5.12 4.11
N ARG A 177 4.93 -5.65 5.28
CA ARG A 177 6.15 -5.22 6.00
C ARG A 177 7.41 -5.53 5.22
N GLU A 178 7.46 -6.72 4.65
CA GLU A 178 8.60 -7.20 3.86
C GLU A 178 8.67 -6.46 2.53
N TYR A 179 7.51 -6.27 1.88
CA TYR A 179 7.44 -5.51 0.64
C TYR A 179 7.88 -4.05 0.84
N LEU A 180 7.37 -3.37 1.86
CA LEU A 180 7.80 -2.01 2.19
C LEU A 180 9.30 -1.93 2.49
N ALA A 181 9.87 -2.92 3.19
CA ALA A 181 11.30 -2.97 3.44
C ALA A 181 12.10 -3.03 2.13
N GLN A 182 11.67 -3.85 1.17
CA GLN A 182 12.28 -3.92 -0.15
C GLN A 182 12.17 -2.58 -0.91
N LEU A 183 11.01 -1.93 -0.91
CA LEU A 183 10.84 -0.61 -1.55
C LEU A 183 11.78 0.44 -0.95
N VAL A 184 11.97 0.42 0.37
CA VAL A 184 12.90 1.32 1.07
C VAL A 184 14.35 0.98 0.74
N GLU A 185 14.72 -0.29 0.70
CA GLU A 185 16.06 -0.78 0.36
C GLU A 185 16.48 -0.32 -1.03
N TYR A 186 15.58 -0.42 -2.02
CA TYR A 186 15.83 0.02 -3.38
C TYR A 186 15.50 1.50 -3.63
N ASN A 187 15.28 2.28 -2.57
CA ASN A 187 15.02 3.73 -2.61
C ASN A 187 13.90 4.13 -3.59
N LYS A 188 12.79 3.39 -3.56
CA LYS A 188 11.66 3.61 -4.47
C LYS A 188 10.68 4.62 -3.88
N ASN A 189 10.14 5.46 -4.76
CA ASN A 189 8.90 6.14 -4.44
C ASN A 189 7.76 5.13 -4.53
N PHE A 190 6.71 5.30 -3.73
CA PHE A 190 5.61 4.35 -3.71
C PHE A 190 4.27 4.98 -3.37
N LEU A 191 3.20 4.41 -3.88
CA LEU A 191 1.82 4.64 -3.48
C LEU A 191 1.13 3.27 -3.39
N ILE A 192 1.00 2.74 -2.18
CA ILE A 192 0.55 1.38 -1.94
C ILE A 192 -0.62 1.32 -0.96
N ILE A 193 -1.48 0.33 -1.11
CA ILE A 193 -2.54 0.07 -0.15
C ILE A 193 -2.01 -0.82 0.98
N GLY A 194 -2.42 -0.54 2.21
CA GLY A 194 -2.08 -1.39 3.35
C GLY A 194 -3.07 -1.26 4.48
N ASN A 195 -2.86 -2.08 5.51
CA ASN A 195 -3.66 -2.02 6.71
C ASN A 195 -3.30 -0.80 7.58
N THR A 196 -4.28 -0.09 8.13
CA THR A 196 -4.10 1.08 9.01
C THR A 196 -3.23 0.78 10.22
N ASN A 197 -3.22 -0.46 10.72
CA ASN A 197 -2.34 -0.88 11.81
C ASN A 197 -0.84 -0.78 11.45
N ALA A 198 -0.49 -0.69 10.17
CA ALA A 198 0.89 -0.57 9.72
C ALA A 198 1.61 0.64 10.32
N VAL A 199 0.90 1.74 10.62
CA VAL A 199 1.47 2.93 11.26
C VAL A 199 2.05 2.64 12.66
N THR A 200 1.66 1.52 13.27
CA THR A 200 2.13 1.10 14.59
C THR A 200 3.37 0.20 14.54
N TYR A 201 3.79 -0.26 13.35
CA TYR A 201 4.98 -1.10 13.21
C TYR A 201 6.26 -0.29 13.47
N LYS A 202 7.29 -0.94 14.05
CA LYS A 202 8.52 -0.26 14.51
C LYS A 202 9.28 0.38 13.36
N GLU A 203 9.39 -0.33 12.25
CA GLU A 203 10.05 0.13 11.02
C GLU A 203 9.24 1.22 10.30
N VAL A 204 7.91 1.12 10.27
CA VAL A 204 7.04 2.14 9.67
C VAL A 204 7.09 3.44 10.47
N PHE A 205 7.07 3.35 11.80
CA PHE A 205 7.18 4.53 12.67
C PHE A 205 8.49 5.31 12.42
N LYS A 206 9.59 4.62 12.10
CA LYS A 206 10.84 5.26 11.68
C LYS A 206 10.61 6.15 10.45
N LEU A 207 10.00 5.57 9.42
CA LEU A 207 9.78 6.25 8.14
C LEU A 207 8.85 7.45 8.31
N ILE A 208 7.82 7.34 9.15
CA ILE A 208 6.93 8.45 9.48
C ILE A 208 7.72 9.59 10.13
N LYS A 209 8.54 9.29 11.14
CA LYS A 209 9.37 10.28 11.84
C LYS A 209 10.36 10.97 10.89
N ASP A 210 10.96 10.20 9.99
CA ASP A 210 11.91 10.66 8.98
C ASP A 210 11.22 11.34 7.78
N ASN A 211 9.88 11.52 7.83
CA ASN A 211 9.06 12.10 6.76
C ASN A 211 9.15 11.35 5.41
N LYS A 212 9.31 10.02 5.46
CA LYS A 212 9.41 9.09 4.32
C LYS A 212 8.23 8.12 4.23
N PHE A 213 7.18 8.31 5.02
CA PHE A 213 5.96 7.52 4.99
C PHE A 213 4.80 8.34 5.54
N ARG A 214 3.69 8.42 4.81
CA ARG A 214 2.48 9.16 5.18
C ARG A 214 1.26 8.52 4.53
N THR A 215 0.06 8.96 4.88
CA THR A 215 -1.17 8.45 4.27
C THR A 215 -1.46 9.19 2.96
N GLY A 216 -2.15 8.52 2.04
CA GLY A 216 -2.67 9.14 0.82
C GLY A 216 -3.91 10.01 1.08
N TYR A 217 -4.58 10.52 0.05
CA TYR A 217 -5.73 11.43 0.20
C TYR A 217 -6.99 10.77 0.74
N THR A 218 -7.19 9.48 0.46
CA THR A 218 -8.34 8.74 1.00
C THR A 218 -8.24 8.64 2.52
N ASN A 219 -9.30 9.04 3.20
CA ASN A 219 -9.32 9.22 4.65
C ASN A 219 -9.11 7.89 5.40
N PHE A 220 -8.20 7.90 6.37
CA PHE A 220 -7.75 6.75 7.16
C PHE A 220 -8.87 5.96 7.87
N ASN A 221 -10.03 6.57 8.12
CA ASN A 221 -11.15 5.94 8.82
C ASN A 221 -12.30 5.46 7.91
N VAL A 222 -12.24 5.72 6.60
CA VAL A 222 -13.32 5.35 5.68
C VAL A 222 -13.23 3.89 5.25
N GLY A 223 -12.03 3.33 5.22
CA GLY A 223 -11.78 2.01 4.62
C GLY A 223 -11.93 2.03 3.10
N MET A 224 -11.73 0.88 2.49
CA MET A 224 -11.81 0.72 1.04
C MET A 224 -12.71 -0.46 0.67
N PHE A 225 -13.28 -0.41 -0.52
CA PHE A 225 -14.11 -1.47 -1.07
C PHE A 225 -13.32 -2.25 -2.12
N PHE A 226 -13.37 -3.56 -2.02
CA PHE A 226 -12.63 -4.47 -2.90
C PHE A 226 -13.61 -5.46 -3.54
N GLU A 227 -13.36 -5.76 -4.81
CA GLU A 227 -13.93 -6.95 -5.42
C GLU A 227 -13.29 -8.19 -4.79
N VAL A 228 -14.13 -9.15 -4.43
CA VAL A 228 -13.72 -10.42 -3.81
C VAL A 228 -14.22 -11.60 -4.64
N PRO A 229 -13.54 -12.76 -4.58
CA PRO A 229 -13.93 -13.96 -5.32
C PRO A 229 -15.38 -14.42 -5.05
N ASP A 230 -15.96 -15.11 -6.04
CA ASP A 230 -17.35 -15.59 -5.98
C ASP A 230 -17.62 -16.60 -4.87
N ASP A 231 -16.60 -17.28 -4.34
CA ASP A 231 -16.72 -18.22 -3.22
C ASP A 231 -16.73 -17.53 -1.85
N TRP A 232 -16.56 -16.20 -1.78
CA TRP A 232 -16.65 -15.46 -0.52
C TRP A 232 -18.09 -15.36 0.00
N GLU A 233 -18.28 -15.79 1.24
CA GLU A 233 -19.58 -15.70 1.94
C GLU A 233 -19.87 -14.30 2.48
N LYS A 234 -18.83 -13.56 2.88
CA LYS A 234 -18.97 -12.24 3.54
C LYS A 234 -18.65 -11.11 2.55
N TYR A 235 -19.68 -10.43 2.08
CA TYR A 235 -19.61 -9.25 1.23
C TYR A 235 -20.68 -8.23 1.64
N HIS A 236 -20.59 -7.00 1.15
CA HIS A 236 -21.50 -5.91 1.51
C HIS A 236 -22.57 -5.66 0.46
N HIS A 237 -22.23 -5.76 -0.82
CA HIS A 237 -23.17 -5.66 -1.94
C HIS A 237 -22.60 -6.37 -3.18
N VAL A 238 -23.45 -6.53 -4.19
CA VAL A 238 -23.06 -6.96 -5.53
C VAL A 238 -23.15 -5.74 -6.45
N ASP A 239 -22.14 -5.53 -7.28
CA ASP A 239 -22.13 -4.42 -8.23
C ASP A 239 -23.02 -4.68 -9.46
N LYS A 240 -23.11 -3.70 -10.36
CA LYS A 240 -23.90 -3.80 -11.59
C LYS A 240 -23.44 -4.91 -12.56
N ASN A 241 -22.20 -5.40 -12.40
CA ASN A 241 -21.60 -6.43 -13.24
C ASN A 241 -21.68 -7.82 -12.58
N GLY A 242 -22.35 -7.95 -11.43
CA GLY A 242 -22.49 -9.21 -10.70
C GLY A 242 -21.31 -9.54 -9.78
N LYS A 243 -20.35 -8.63 -9.58
CA LYS A 243 -19.17 -8.84 -8.73
C LYS A 243 -19.48 -8.59 -7.26
N LYS A 244 -19.00 -9.47 -6.37
CA LYS A 244 -19.13 -9.32 -4.92
C LYS A 244 -18.16 -8.27 -4.40
N ILE A 245 -18.67 -7.30 -3.63
CA ILE A 245 -17.88 -6.20 -3.08
C ILE A 245 -17.83 -6.28 -1.55
N ALA A 246 -16.63 -6.30 -0.98
CA ALA A 246 -16.40 -6.28 0.47
C ALA A 246 -15.68 -4.99 0.91
N ARG A 247 -16.16 -4.37 2.00
CA ARG A 247 -15.47 -3.25 2.64
C ARG A 247 -14.46 -3.77 3.65
N VAL A 248 -13.22 -3.29 3.55
CA VAL A 248 -12.20 -3.45 4.60
C VAL A 248 -11.97 -2.10 5.26
N SER A 249 -12.55 -1.93 6.45
CA SER A 249 -12.52 -0.67 7.22
C SER A 249 -11.12 -0.22 7.63
N THR A 250 -10.15 -1.14 7.63
CA THR A 250 -8.77 -0.90 8.02
C THR A 250 -7.83 -0.79 6.83
N SER A 251 -8.31 -0.58 5.60
CA SER A 251 -7.45 -0.35 4.43
C SER A 251 -7.31 1.15 4.15
N CYS A 252 -6.10 1.57 3.82
CA CYS A 252 -5.80 2.94 3.39
C CYS A 252 -4.57 3.00 2.48
N TRP A 253 -4.41 4.13 1.78
CA TRP A 253 -3.23 4.41 0.97
C TRP A 253 -2.07 4.90 1.83
N PHE A 254 -0.87 4.42 1.51
CA PHE A 254 0.39 4.83 2.08
C PHE A 254 1.37 5.24 0.98
N THR A 255 2.14 6.29 1.23
CA THR A 255 3.05 6.83 0.23
C THR A 255 4.23 7.55 0.87
N ASN A 256 5.30 7.72 0.10
CA ASN A 256 6.37 8.68 0.36
C ASN A 256 6.37 9.86 -0.63
N LEU A 257 5.44 9.87 -1.60
CA LEU A 257 5.20 10.98 -2.51
C LEU A 257 4.68 12.21 -1.75
N GLU A 258 4.72 13.37 -2.39
CA GLU A 258 4.12 14.56 -1.85
C GLU A 258 2.59 14.43 -1.78
N VAL A 259 2.05 14.82 -0.63
CA VAL A 259 0.61 14.82 -0.36
C VAL A 259 0.27 16.15 0.28
N GLU A 260 -0.54 16.96 -0.40
CA GLU A 260 -0.80 18.34 0.00
C GLU A 260 -1.51 18.44 1.36
N LYS A 261 -2.37 17.47 1.68
CA LYS A 261 -3.03 17.40 3.00
C LYS A 261 -2.03 17.36 4.17
N HIS A 262 -0.84 16.79 3.95
CA HIS A 262 0.22 16.70 4.96
C HIS A 262 1.06 17.98 5.07
N LYS A 263 0.75 19.00 4.27
CA LYS A 263 1.32 20.36 4.38
C LYS A 263 0.35 21.34 5.04
N GLN A 264 -0.91 20.94 5.26
CA GLN A 264 -1.94 21.76 5.88
C GLN A 264 -1.82 21.74 7.40
N ASP A 265 -1.83 22.91 8.04
CA ASP A 265 -1.87 23.01 9.50
C ASP A 265 -3.26 22.58 10.00
N ILE A 266 -3.31 21.76 11.06
CA ILE A 266 -4.52 21.50 11.83
C ILE A 266 -4.90 22.79 12.56
N VAL A 267 -6.14 23.26 12.40
CA VAL A 267 -6.65 24.41 13.15
C VAL A 267 -6.83 24.02 14.63
N LEU A 268 -6.00 24.60 15.50
CA LEU A 268 -6.03 24.38 16.94
C LEU A 268 -6.78 25.52 17.63
N TYR A 269 -7.74 25.19 18.49
CA TYR A 269 -8.59 26.19 19.16
C TYR A 269 -8.83 25.89 20.64
N LYS A 270 -8.39 24.73 21.13
CA LYS A 270 -8.48 24.39 22.55
C LYS A 270 -7.33 25.02 23.32
N LYS A 271 -7.60 25.45 24.56
CA LYS A 271 -6.57 25.89 25.51
C LYS A 271 -6.28 24.79 26.51
N TYR A 272 -5.04 24.71 26.97
CA TYR A 272 -4.63 23.77 27.98
C TYR A 272 -5.25 24.10 29.35
N SER A 273 -5.73 23.07 30.03
CA SER A 273 -6.17 23.12 31.42
C SER A 273 -5.69 21.85 32.14
N THR A 274 -5.41 21.91 33.43
CA THR A 274 -4.99 20.71 34.18
C THR A 274 -6.13 19.71 34.38
N GLY A 275 -7.39 20.17 34.31
CA GLY A 275 -8.57 19.32 34.48
C GLY A 275 -8.90 18.49 33.25
N ASP A 276 -8.79 19.08 32.05
CA ASP A 276 -9.19 18.43 30.80
C ASP A 276 -8.09 17.55 30.19
N TYR A 277 -6.83 17.80 30.57
CA TYR A 277 -5.65 17.14 29.99
C TYR A 277 -4.84 16.44 31.08
N PRO A 278 -5.21 15.20 31.45
CA PRO A 278 -4.51 14.47 32.48
C PRO A 278 -3.06 14.20 32.06
N LYS A 279 -2.16 14.13 33.04
CA LYS A 279 -0.78 13.72 32.80
C LYS A 279 -0.70 12.20 32.77
N TYR A 280 0.26 11.67 32.00
CA TYR A 280 0.61 10.27 32.12
C TYR A 280 1.33 10.00 33.43
N ASP A 281 1.09 8.81 33.99
CA ASP A 281 1.76 8.35 35.20
C ASP A 281 3.23 7.96 34.91
N ASN A 282 3.49 7.52 33.67
CA ASN A 282 4.77 6.97 33.22
C ASN A 282 5.38 7.70 32.02
N TYR A 283 4.90 8.89 31.67
CA TYR A 283 5.52 9.76 30.66
C TYR A 283 5.41 11.23 31.09
N LYS A 284 6.44 12.04 30.79
CA LYS A 284 6.38 13.50 30.97
C LYS A 284 5.61 14.17 29.83
N ALA A 285 4.35 13.77 29.67
CA ALA A 285 3.45 14.26 28.65
C ALA A 285 2.02 14.35 29.21
N ILE A 286 1.16 15.09 28.51
CA ILE A 286 -0.28 15.07 28.75
C ILE A 286 -0.95 14.11 27.77
N GLU A 287 -2.03 13.47 28.22
CA GLU A 287 -2.93 12.71 27.36
C GLU A 287 -3.83 13.68 26.60
N VAL A 288 -3.95 13.47 25.29
CA VAL A 288 -4.90 14.18 24.44
C VAL A 288 -5.75 13.13 23.75
N SER A 289 -7.02 13.05 24.15
CA SER A 289 -7.90 11.94 23.76
C SER A 289 -8.28 11.96 22.27
N LYS A 290 -8.29 13.14 21.65
CA LYS A 290 -8.67 13.35 20.24
C LYS A 290 -7.75 14.37 19.56
N VAL A 291 -7.49 14.17 18.28
CA VAL A 291 -6.71 15.13 17.47
C VAL A 291 -7.35 16.53 17.46
N ALA A 292 -8.67 16.63 17.48
CA ALA A 292 -9.40 17.90 17.54
C ALA A 292 -9.29 18.61 18.90
N GLU A 293 -8.78 17.93 19.92
CA GLU A 293 -8.59 18.47 21.27
C GLU A 293 -7.13 18.87 21.54
N ILE A 294 -6.25 18.84 20.53
CA ILE A 294 -4.86 19.29 20.72
C ILE A 294 -4.86 20.77 21.16
N PRO A 295 -4.28 21.11 22.32
CA PRO A 295 -4.24 22.47 22.82
C PRO A 295 -3.27 23.35 22.01
N MET A 296 -3.71 24.54 21.65
CA MET A 296 -2.95 25.50 20.83
C MET A 296 -1.76 26.13 21.58
N ASP A 297 -1.84 26.19 22.90
CA ASP A 297 -0.95 26.91 23.81
C ASP A 297 0.05 26.01 24.56
N TYR A 298 -0.06 24.69 24.41
CA TYR A 298 0.80 23.74 25.11
C TYR A 298 2.09 23.42 24.34
N LYS A 299 3.24 23.71 24.96
CA LYS A 299 4.57 23.57 24.34
C LYS A 299 5.30 22.26 24.63
N LYS A 300 4.84 21.50 25.63
CA LYS A 300 5.51 20.26 26.06
C LYS A 300 4.97 19.06 25.27
N VAL A 301 5.46 17.87 25.60
CA VAL A 301 5.07 16.63 24.91
C VAL A 301 3.60 16.29 25.19
N MET A 302 2.89 15.88 24.15
CA MET A 302 1.49 15.44 24.18
C MET A 302 1.39 14.03 23.59
N GLY A 303 0.62 13.16 24.22
CA GLY A 303 0.25 11.87 23.66
C GLY A 303 -1.08 11.97 22.92
N VAL A 304 -1.04 11.86 21.59
CA VAL A 304 -2.21 11.92 20.72
C VAL A 304 -2.57 10.53 20.16
N PRO A 305 -3.81 10.30 19.68
CA PRO A 305 -4.19 9.03 19.08
C PRO A 305 -3.37 8.70 17.84
N ILE A 306 -3.21 7.41 17.50
CA ILE A 306 -2.46 6.99 16.30
C ILE A 306 -3.04 7.53 14.98
N THR A 307 -4.34 7.86 14.97
CA THR A 307 -5.03 8.49 13.83
C THR A 307 -4.52 9.90 13.52
N PHE A 308 -3.74 10.50 14.44
CA PHE A 308 -3.01 11.75 14.18
C PHE A 308 -2.12 11.68 12.94
N ILE A 309 -1.56 10.50 12.61
CA ILE A 309 -0.70 10.34 11.42
C ILE A 309 -1.39 10.81 10.14
N ASP A 310 -2.70 10.62 10.03
CA ASP A 310 -3.46 11.02 8.84
C ASP A 310 -3.50 12.54 8.62
N LYS A 311 -3.32 13.31 9.70
CA LYS A 311 -3.31 14.78 9.72
C LYS A 311 -1.93 15.34 10.04
N TYR A 312 -0.91 14.49 10.13
CA TYR A 312 0.41 14.91 10.56
C TYR A 312 1.01 15.83 9.51
N ASN A 313 1.30 17.06 9.93
CA ASN A 313 2.10 18.00 9.18
C ASN A 313 3.46 18.17 9.88
N PRO A 314 4.59 17.76 9.24
CA PRO A 314 5.92 17.88 9.83
C PRO A 314 6.35 19.33 10.06
N ASN A 315 5.71 20.32 9.43
CA ASN A 315 5.98 21.74 9.67
C ASN A 315 5.24 22.26 10.91
N GLN A 316 4.15 21.62 11.33
CA GLN A 316 3.37 22.02 12.51
C GLN A 316 3.77 21.24 13.77
N PHE A 317 4.07 19.95 13.64
CA PHE A 317 4.36 19.08 14.77
C PHE A 317 5.69 18.35 14.61
N GLU A 318 6.32 18.03 15.74
CA GLU A 318 7.44 17.10 15.83
C GLU A 318 6.94 15.78 16.42
N ILE A 319 7.18 14.66 15.74
CA ILE A 319 7.00 13.33 16.33
C ILE A 319 8.24 12.98 17.14
N VAL A 320 8.09 12.93 18.47
CA VAL A 320 9.17 12.66 19.40
C VAL A 320 9.40 11.15 19.50
N ALA A 321 8.33 10.43 19.81
CA ALA A 321 8.33 9.01 20.18
C ALA A 321 6.91 8.44 20.04
N ARG A 322 6.73 7.19 20.45
CA ARG A 322 5.43 6.53 20.60
C ARG A 322 5.34 5.95 22.00
N ALA A 323 4.12 5.76 22.51
CA ALA A 323 3.84 5.03 23.73
C ALA A 323 3.03 3.78 23.38
N ASP A 324 3.65 2.60 23.47
CA ASP A 324 3.03 1.29 23.25
C ASP A 324 3.72 0.18 24.04
N ALA A 325 2.99 -0.89 24.40
CA ALA A 325 3.46 -1.99 25.26
C ALA A 325 4.67 -2.79 24.74
N ASN A 326 5.26 -2.41 23.59
CA ASN A 326 6.41 -3.08 22.98
C ASN A 326 7.64 -2.14 22.88
N ILE A 327 7.66 -1.01 23.60
CA ILE A 327 8.80 -0.08 23.60
C ILE A 327 9.68 -0.12 24.85
N ALA A 328 9.33 -0.89 25.89
CA ALA A 328 10.14 -1.02 27.12
C ALA A 328 11.41 -1.85 26.93
N ASN A 329 12.27 -1.36 26.04
CA ASN A 329 13.61 -1.85 25.87
C ASN A 329 14.50 -0.61 25.84
N GLU A 330 15.47 -0.53 26.74
CA GLU A 330 16.42 0.58 26.84
C GLU A 330 17.18 0.83 25.53
N ASN A 331 17.32 -0.21 24.69
CA ASN A 331 17.92 -0.12 23.35
C ASN A 331 16.95 0.38 22.26
N ASN A 332 15.68 0.66 22.60
CA ASN A 332 14.71 1.19 21.66
C ASN A 332 14.85 2.72 21.59
N LYS A 333 15.44 3.24 20.51
CA LYS A 333 15.57 4.68 20.26
C LYS A 333 14.24 5.48 20.18
N TYR A 334 13.09 4.81 20.21
CA TYR A 334 11.76 5.43 20.31
C TYR A 334 11.17 5.38 21.71
N HIS A 335 11.89 4.81 22.68
CA HIS A 335 11.62 4.91 24.10
C HIS A 335 12.13 6.27 24.59
N ILE A 336 11.32 6.97 25.39
CA ILE A 336 11.81 8.14 26.12
C ILE A 336 12.33 7.62 27.45
N GLY A 337 13.64 7.67 27.67
CA GLY A 337 14.26 7.20 28.92
C GLY A 337 13.84 8.00 30.14
N GLY A 338 13.98 7.39 31.33
CA GLY A 338 13.80 8.07 32.63
C GLY A 338 12.41 7.97 33.26
N PHE A 339 11.60 6.97 32.88
CA PHE A 339 10.28 6.72 33.46
C PHE A 339 10.18 5.32 34.06
N SER A 340 9.24 5.13 35.01
CA SER A 340 8.80 3.82 35.49
C SER A 340 8.06 3.10 34.36
N ASP A 341 8.85 2.57 33.42
CA ASP A 341 8.33 2.03 32.18
C ASP A 341 7.62 0.69 32.43
N LYS A 342 6.32 0.75 32.72
CA LYS A 342 5.42 -0.41 32.89
C LYS A 342 5.18 -1.13 31.56
N GLY A 343 6.25 -1.61 30.94
CA GLY A 343 6.20 -2.32 29.65
C GLY A 343 5.98 -1.42 28.43
N GLY A 344 6.02 -0.10 28.54
CA GLY A 344 5.88 0.83 27.41
C GLY A 344 4.45 1.30 27.16
N ALA A 345 3.48 0.72 27.87
CA ALA A 345 2.08 1.05 27.71
C ALA A 345 1.76 2.40 28.39
N PRO A 346 1.11 3.35 27.69
CA PRO A 346 0.69 4.61 28.31
C PRO A 346 -0.32 4.36 29.44
N MET A 347 -0.11 5.00 30.58
CA MET A 347 -0.94 4.85 31.77
C MET A 347 -1.41 6.21 32.29
N VAL A 348 -2.70 6.30 32.61
CA VAL A 348 -3.32 7.49 33.20
C VAL A 348 -4.17 7.04 34.38
N ASN A 349 -3.96 7.63 35.55
CA ASN A 349 -4.70 7.31 36.77
C ASN A 349 -4.68 5.80 37.11
N GLY A 350 -3.52 5.16 36.93
CA GLY A 350 -3.30 3.74 37.19
C GLY A 350 -3.86 2.78 36.14
N LYS A 351 -4.49 3.27 35.06
CA LYS A 351 -5.09 2.45 34.00
C LYS A 351 -4.29 2.54 32.71
N PHE A 352 -4.00 1.40 32.11
CA PHE A 352 -3.43 1.34 30.76
C PHE A 352 -4.43 1.87 29.74
N ILE A 353 -3.96 2.70 28.82
CA ILE A 353 -4.76 3.19 27.70
C ILE A 353 -4.18 2.70 26.37
N TYR A 354 -4.94 2.88 25.29
CA TYR A 354 -4.50 2.52 23.95
C TYR A 354 -3.26 3.30 23.52
N LYS A 355 -2.50 2.75 22.58
CA LYS A 355 -1.25 3.32 22.05
C LYS A 355 -1.39 4.79 21.66
N ARG A 356 -0.33 5.57 21.87
CA ARG A 356 -0.28 7.02 21.60
C ARG A 356 0.98 7.40 20.82
N ILE A 357 0.89 8.48 20.06
CA ILE A 357 2.03 9.12 19.42
C ILE A 357 2.40 10.31 20.27
N LEU A 358 3.68 10.41 20.64
CA LEU A 358 4.18 11.50 21.45
C LEU A 358 4.68 12.61 20.54
N ILE A 359 4.02 13.76 20.59
CA ILE A 359 4.28 14.91 19.71
C ILE A 359 4.61 16.18 20.49
N LYS A 360 5.24 17.15 19.82
CA LYS A 360 5.34 18.55 20.26
C LYS A 360 4.79 19.48 19.19
N ASN A 361 4.08 20.52 19.59
CA ASN A 361 3.66 21.59 18.69
C ASN A 361 4.87 22.52 18.42
N LYS A 362 5.24 22.69 17.15
CA LYS A 362 6.32 23.60 16.71
C LYS A 362 5.86 25.06 16.65
N LYS A 363 4.55 25.29 16.59
CA LYS A 363 3.91 26.62 16.46
C LYS A 363 2.88 26.87 17.59
N PRO A 364 3.27 26.83 18.88
CA PRO A 364 2.35 27.10 19.98
C PRO A 364 1.93 28.58 20.01
N ILE A 365 0.63 28.83 20.09
CA ILE A 365 0.04 30.18 20.18
C ILE A 365 -0.03 30.56 21.65
N LYS A 366 0.49 31.74 22.00
CA LYS A 366 0.49 32.25 23.38
C LYS A 366 -0.89 32.73 23.82
#